data_AF-A0A3D4HF24-F1
#
_entry.id   AF-A0A3D4HF24-F1
#
_cell.length_a   1.000
_cell.length_b   1.000
_cell.length_c   1.000
_cell.angle_alpha   90.00
_cell.angle_beta   90.00
_cell.angle_gamma   90.00
#
_symmetry.space_group_name_H-M   'P 1'
#
loop_
_entity.id
_entity.type
_entity.pdbx_description
1 polymer ?
#
loop_
_entity_poly.entity_id
_entity_poly.type
_entity_poly.pdbx_seq_one_letter_code
_entity_poly.pdbx_strand_id
1 'polypeptide(L)' 'MSVSIKLSRVGAKNNCFYRIVAGTTRSKVDGKNLGVIGTYDPKKKKLELDKKMLEDWISKGAILTEGVRKIIKK' A
#
# COMPACT_ATOMS: atom_id res chain seq x y z
N MET A 1 -16.83 -8.53 4.64
CA MET A 1 -16.24 -7.22 4.29
C MET A 1 -14.76 -7.48 3.99
N SER A 2 -14.25 -7.16 2.80
CA SER A 2 -12.87 -7.52 2.39
C SER A 2 -11.93 -6.32 2.50
N VAL A 3 -10.76 -6.54 3.11
CA VAL A 3 -9.68 -5.55 3.22
C VAL A 3 -8.60 -5.91 2.22
N SER A 4 -8.15 -4.91 1.47
CA SER A 4 -7.04 -5.04 0.54
C SER A 4 -5.95 -4.04 0.87
N ILE A 5 -4.71 -4.48 0.68
CA ILE A 5 -3.54 -3.62 0.75
C ILE A 5 -3.24 -3.18 -0.68
N LYS A 6 -3.32 -1.86 -0.90
CA LYS A 6 -3.25 -1.22 -2.21
C LYS A 6 -2.26 -0.06 -2.20
N LEU A 7 -1.80 0.30 -3.40
CA LEU A 7 -0.98 1.48 -3.62
C LEU A 7 -1.90 2.67 -3.86
N SER A 8 -1.76 3.70 -3.03
CA SER A 8 -2.36 5.02 -3.27
C SER A 8 -1.31 5.92 -3.90
N ARG A 9 -1.67 6.58 -4.99
CA ARG A 9 -0.74 7.48 -5.69
C ARG A 9 -0.84 8.87 -5.08
N VAL A 10 0.32 9.41 -4.76
CA VAL A 10 0.49 10.77 -4.25
C VAL A 10 1.62 11.45 -4.99
N GLY A 11 1.70 12.77 -4.86
CA GLY A 11 2.73 13.58 -5.51
C GLY A 11 2.30 14.21 -6.83
N ALA A 12 3.27 14.78 -7.54
CA ALA A 12 3.04 15.57 -8.74
C ALA A 12 2.96 14.70 -10.01
N LYS A 13 2.48 15.29 -11.12
CA LYS A 13 2.33 14.64 -12.43
C LYS A 13 3.58 13.86 -12.87
N ASN A 14 4.78 14.42 -12.62
CA ASN A 14 6.08 13.83 -12.96
C ASN A 14 6.89 13.38 -11.73
N ASN A 15 6.30 13.41 -10.54
CA ASN A 15 6.94 12.95 -9.31
C ASN A 15 5.98 12.03 -8.55
N CYS A 16 5.83 10.82 -9.07
CA CYS A 16 4.98 9.80 -8.47
C CYS A 16 5.59 9.32 -7.16
N PHE A 17 4.81 9.39 -6.09
CA PHE A 17 5.07 8.75 -4.82
C PHE A 17 3.91 7.81 -4.53
N TYR A 18 4.17 6.68 -3.89
CA TYR A 18 3.12 5.74 -3.54
C TYR A 18 3.08 5.51 -2.04
N ARG A 19 1.87 5.50 -1.47
CA ARG A 19 1.63 5.02 -0.11
C ARG A 19 1.09 3.60 -0.20
N ILE A 20 1.59 2.72 0.67
CA ILE A 20 1.07 1.38 0.86
C ILE A 20 0.02 1.47 1.97
N VAL A 21 -1.23 1.22 1.62
CA VAL A 21 -2.36 1.51 2.51
C VAL A 21 -3.30 0.33 2.60
N ALA A 22 -3.78 0.02 3.81
CA ALA A 22 -4.87 -0.90 4.04
C ALA A 22 -6.21 -0.15 3.88
N GLY A 23 -7.10 -0.69 3.06
CA GLY A 23 -8.44 -0.14 2.89
C GLY A 23 -9.44 -1.22 2.52
N THR A 24 -10.73 -0.90 2.62
CA THR A 24 -11.76 -1.83 2.12
C THR A 24 -11.69 -1.91 0.60
N THR A 25 -11.98 -3.06 0.01
CA THR A 25 -11.86 -3.27 -1.45
C THR A 25 -12.70 -2.29 -2.28
N ARG A 26 -13.84 -1.84 -1.74
CA ARG A 26 -14.76 -0.88 -2.39
C ARG A 26 -14.35 0.58 -2.24
N SER A 27 -13.40 0.88 -1.34
CA SER A 27 -12.96 2.26 -1.13
C SER A 27 -12.15 2.77 -2.32
N LYS A 28 -12.28 4.07 -2.63
CA LYS A 28 -11.43 4.76 -3.61
C LYS A 28 -9.95 4.58 -3.26
N VAL A 29 -9.08 4.56 -4.27
CA VAL A 29 -7.64 4.32 -4.10
C VAL A 29 -6.99 5.40 -3.23
N ASP A 30 -7.30 6.67 -3.50
CA ASP A 30 -6.80 7.84 -2.75
C ASP A 30 -7.84 8.38 -1.74
N GLY A 31 -8.78 7.53 -1.32
CA GLY A 31 -9.90 7.90 -0.47
C GLY A 31 -9.62 7.75 1.03
N LYS A 32 -10.68 7.47 1.78
CA LYS A 32 -10.59 7.13 3.21
C LYS A 32 -10.07 5.70 3.35
N ASN A 33 -8.96 5.56 4.04
CA ASN A 33 -8.28 4.28 4.24
C ASN A 33 -8.24 3.94 5.74
N LEU A 34 -8.03 2.66 6.06
CA LEU A 34 -8.02 2.16 7.45
C LEU A 34 -6.70 2.46 8.16
N GLY A 35 -5.59 2.43 7.42
CA GLY A 35 -4.26 2.74 7.96
C GLY A 35 -3.17 2.69 6.90
N VAL A 36 -2.14 3.50 7.07
CA VAL A 36 -0.95 3.53 6.22
C VAL A 36 0.08 2.58 6.80
N ILE A 37 0.58 1.65 5.98
CA ILE A 37 1.56 0.62 6.37
C ILE A 37 2.98 1.06 5.97
N GLY A 38 3.09 1.86 4.92
CA GLY A 38 4.39 2.31 4.44
C GLY A 38 4.31 3.20 3.22
N THR A 39 5.47 3.46 2.63
CA THR A 39 5.63 4.27 1.44
C THR A 39 6.62 3.66 0.46
N TYR A 40 6.45 4.02 -0.80
CA TYR A 40 7.28 3.56 -1.89
C TYR A 40 7.58 4.72 -2.84
N ASP A 41 8.87 5.02 -2.99
CA ASP A 41 9.37 5.95 -3.99
C ASP A 41 9.88 5.18 -5.22
N PRO A 42 9.20 5.25 -6.37
CA PRO A 42 9.61 4.57 -7.60
C PRO A 42 10.87 5.18 -8.23
N LYS A 43 11.15 6.47 -8.02
CA LYS A 43 12.33 7.14 -8.60
C LYS A 43 13.59 6.75 -7.86
N LYS A 44 13.53 6.77 -6.53
CA LYS A 44 14.64 6.36 -5.67
C LYS A 44 14.68 4.86 -5.42
N LYS A 45 13.65 4.11 -5.88
CA LYS A 45 13.41 2.69 -5.59
C LYS A 45 13.49 2.38 -4.08
N LYS A 46 13.10 3.36 -3.25
CA LYS A 46 13.17 3.22 -1.79
C LYS A 46 11.82 2.74 -1.28
N LEU A 47 11.83 1.61 -0.58
CA LEU A 47 10.67 1.07 0.11
C LEU A 47 10.86 1.30 1.62
N GLU A 48 9.93 2.03 2.21
CA GLU A 48 9.85 2.19 3.67
C GLU A 48 8.57 1.50 4.12
N LEU A 49 8.72 0.33 4.74
CA LEU A 49 7.59 -0.50 5.12
C LEU A 49 7.73 -0.96 6.57
N ASP A 50 6.65 -0.78 7.34
CA ASP A 50 6.55 -1.39 8.66
C ASP A 50 6.11 -2.86 8.51
N LYS A 51 7.07 -3.76 8.73
CA LYS A 51 6.86 -5.21 8.60
C LYS A 51 5.88 -5.75 9.63
N LYS A 52 5.91 -5.23 10.86
CA LYS A 52 5.03 -5.69 11.95
C LYS A 52 3.58 -5.38 11.59
N MET A 53 3.34 -4.13 11.20
CA MET A 53 2.01 -3.70 10.81
C MET A 53 1.50 -4.44 9.57
N LEU A 54 2.39 -4.74 8.60
CA LEU A 54 2.04 -5.54 7.43
C LEU A 54 1.60 -6.97 7.80
N GLU A 55 2.38 -7.65 8.64
CA GLU A 55 2.09 -9.01 9.09
C GLU A 55 0.78 -9.08 9.88
N ASP A 56 0.48 -8.06 10.70
CA ASP A 56 -0.78 -7.95 11.41
C ASP A 56 -1.97 -7.88 10.44
N TRP A 57 -1.86 -7.08 9.38
CA TRP A 57 -2.93 -6.97 8.38
C TRP A 57 -3.11 -8.25 7.58
N ILE A 58 -2.01 -8.93 7.22
CA ILE A 58 -2.05 -10.22 6.52
C ILE A 58 -2.71 -11.28 7.41
N SER A 59 -2.37 -11.31 8.71
CA SER A 59 -2.94 -12.23 9.69
C SER A 59 -4.44 -11.99 9.90
N LYS A 60 -4.89 -10.74 9.79
CA LYS A 60 -6.31 -10.35 9.79
C LYS A 60 -7.05 -10.67 8.47
N GLY A 61 -6.38 -11.28 7.50
CA GLY A 61 -6.97 -11.68 6.22
C GLY A 61 -6.96 -10.59 5.14
N ALA A 62 -6.10 -9.57 5.26
CA ALA A 62 -5.96 -8.57 4.20
C ALA A 62 -5.29 -9.14 2.95
N ILE A 63 -5.86 -8.85 1.78
CA ILE A 63 -5.35 -9.35 0.50
C ILE A 63 -4.40 -8.33 -0.12
N LEU A 64 -3.17 -8.75 -0.45
CA LEU A 64 -2.20 -7.93 -1.19
C LEU A 64 -2.58 -7.85 -2.67
N THR A 65 -2.65 -6.64 -3.22
CA THR A 65 -2.76 -6.40 -4.67
C THR A 65 -1.46 -6.73 -5.41
N GLU A 66 -1.54 -7.03 -6.71
CA GLU A 66 -0.38 -7.47 -7.51
C GLU A 66 0.77 -6.47 -7.51
N GLY A 67 0.47 -5.16 -7.58
CA GLY A 67 1.48 -4.11 -7.53
C GLY A 67 2.27 -4.12 -6.22
N VAL A 68 1.59 -4.29 -5.09
CA VAL A 68 2.22 -4.40 -3.77
C VAL A 68 3.05 -5.68 -3.67
N ARG A 69 2.52 -6.82 -4.17
CA ARG A 69 3.27 -8.09 -4.20
C ARG A 69 4.58 -7.96 -4.99
N LYS A 70 4.56 -7.28 -6.14
CA LYS A 70 5.76 -7.04 -6.95
C LYS A 70 6.79 -6.16 -6.25
N ILE A 71 6.35 -5.18 -5.46
CA ILE A 71 7.25 -4.29 -4.70
C ILE A 71 7.88 -5.02 -3.51
N ILE A 72 7.13 -5.86 -2.80
CA ILE A 72 7.64 -6.61 -1.64
C ILE A 72 8.60 -7.73 -2.06
N LYS A 73 8.36 -8.37 -3.20
CA LYS A 73 9.22 -9.45 -3.72
C LYS A 73 10.53 -8.97 -4.35
N LYS A 74 10.70 -7.67 -4.55
CA LYS A 74 11.84 -7.08 -5.25
C LYS A 74 12.86 -6.56 -4.28
#